data_AF-A0A5J4YIG9-F1
#
_entry.id   AF-A0A5J4YIG9-F1
#
_cell.length_a   1.000
_cell.length_b   1.000
_cell.length_c   1.000
_cell.angle_alpha   90.00
_cell.angle_beta   90.00
_cell.angle_gamma   90.00
#
_symmetry.space_group_name_H-M   'P 1'
#
loop_
_entity.id
_entity.type
_entity.pdbx_description
1 polymer ?
#
loop_
_entity_poly.entity_id
_entity_poly.type
_entity_poly.pdbx_seq_one_letter_code
_entity_poly.pdbx_strand_id
1 'polypeptide(L)'
;MATRGGAVGRGAGGTMRMRGSTRGKGQTSASSRERGALAELPLLQYSARGATPAFAVVSWFSSMENYVRHHVGEIGVILDLSDCGMKYPVVDPPSVEEFTEDGLDGFPQDLASLINVERVKMILHEYHKKKRDLSEQKAKVYALIMGQLSAASIDAMKRTEQYAEMAASANDPLKLAELVLSVHMTRGSSDPVKNQQYACEMYHRLAVEPGDLIAQFRGRFDATVRAMKAVGEPTGDPKRLAIEFTRKLELSGGYRQTIVQLMNSRVSMDTVDAAVRIVSEYKTLPQPVVPRGGISFLVERGTVSDDDHGEHTEPTTKREHSKRKQIRCFGCGKLEHIRDDCPQPDMVEALNKEVEDMKQKLKKDSKRRGMTQVGFAEDEESLDAASTSESE
;
A
#
# COMPACT_ATOMS: atom_id res chain seq x y z
N MET A 1 -40.88 -46.05 -43.29
CA MET A 1 -40.45 -47.47 -43.29
C MET A 1 -38.96 -47.45 -42.93
N ALA A 2 -38.47 -47.99 -41.80
CA ALA A 2 -38.65 -49.33 -41.22
C ALA A 2 -38.09 -50.43 -42.17
N THR A 3 -37.22 -51.37 -41.78
CA THR A 3 -36.62 -51.71 -40.46
C THR A 3 -35.50 -52.77 -40.63
N ARG A 4 -34.69 -53.01 -39.58
CA ARG A 4 -33.75 -54.16 -39.35
C ARG A 4 -32.49 -54.21 -40.25
N GLY A 5 -31.33 -54.69 -39.79
CA GLY A 5 -30.89 -55.18 -38.47
C GLY A 5 -30.07 -56.49 -38.57
N GLY A 6 -29.02 -56.69 -37.76
CA GLY A 6 -28.34 -58.00 -37.67
C GLY A 6 -26.85 -57.97 -37.34
N ALA A 7 -26.49 -58.49 -36.16
CA ALA A 7 -25.18 -58.44 -35.52
C ALA A 7 -24.08 -59.40 -36.04
N VAL A 8 -22.82 -58.99 -35.90
CA VAL A 8 -21.60 -59.82 -35.68
C VAL A 8 -20.64 -58.95 -34.83
N GLY A 9 -19.82 -59.41 -33.88
CA GLY A 9 -19.61 -60.75 -33.35
C GLY A 9 -18.13 -61.06 -33.05
N ARG A 10 -17.69 -60.81 -31.80
CA ARG A 10 -16.44 -61.29 -31.15
C ARG A 10 -15.08 -60.80 -31.70
N GLY A 11 -14.16 -60.50 -30.77
CA GLY A 11 -12.77 -60.14 -31.09
C GLY A 11 -11.94 -59.77 -29.86
N ALA A 12 -11.82 -60.65 -28.87
CA ALA A 12 -11.01 -60.42 -27.68
C ALA A 12 -9.51 -60.63 -27.98
N GLY A 13 -8.80 -59.56 -28.33
CA GLY A 13 -7.35 -59.55 -28.52
C GLY A 13 -6.62 -58.97 -27.31
N GLY A 14 -5.97 -59.81 -26.51
CA GLY A 14 -5.17 -59.36 -25.36
C GLY A 14 -3.86 -58.69 -25.81
N THR A 15 -3.69 -57.40 -25.53
CA THR A 15 -2.45 -56.67 -25.83
C THR A 15 -1.44 -56.74 -24.68
N MET A 16 -0.33 -57.41 -24.97
CA MET A 16 0.80 -57.65 -24.09
C MET A 16 1.49 -56.33 -23.68
N ARG A 17 1.43 -55.96 -22.40
CA ARG A 17 2.09 -54.75 -21.87
C ARG A 17 3.61 -54.93 -21.77
N MET A 18 4.33 -54.55 -22.82
CA MET A 18 5.79 -54.37 -22.76
C MET A 18 6.15 -53.20 -21.83
N ARG A 19 6.74 -53.51 -20.65
CA ARG A 19 7.37 -52.52 -19.77
C ARG A 19 8.73 -52.09 -20.35
N GLY A 20 8.71 -51.15 -21.28
CA GLY A 20 9.93 -50.45 -21.71
C GLY A 20 10.46 -49.55 -20.59
N SER A 21 11.54 -49.98 -19.91
CA SER A 21 12.24 -49.16 -18.92
C SER A 21 13.16 -48.16 -19.61
N THR A 22 12.60 -47.07 -20.13
CA THR A 22 13.38 -45.93 -20.61
C THR A 22 13.92 -45.15 -19.42
N ARG A 23 15.15 -45.49 -19.03
CA ARG A 23 15.96 -44.79 -18.01
C ARG A 23 16.36 -43.41 -18.52
N GLY A 24 15.40 -42.50 -18.61
CA GLY A 24 15.60 -41.12 -19.02
C GLY A 24 16.61 -40.44 -18.10
N LYS A 25 17.76 -40.05 -18.65
CA LYS A 25 18.70 -39.17 -17.97
C LYS A 25 17.97 -37.86 -17.73
N GLY A 26 17.60 -37.60 -16.48
CA GLY A 26 17.10 -36.30 -16.05
C GLY A 26 18.22 -35.27 -16.18
N GLN A 27 18.37 -34.70 -17.37
CA GLN A 27 18.94 -33.37 -17.50
C GLN A 27 17.97 -32.42 -16.81
N THR A 28 18.21 -32.19 -15.51
CA THR A 28 17.78 -30.95 -14.87
C THR A 28 18.55 -29.84 -15.57
N SER A 29 18.01 -29.35 -16.68
CA SER A 29 18.44 -28.10 -17.27
C SER A 29 18.28 -27.05 -16.18
N ALA A 30 19.39 -26.61 -15.62
CA ALA A 30 19.40 -25.42 -14.78
C ALA A 30 18.95 -24.29 -15.70
N SER A 31 17.66 -23.94 -15.60
CA SER A 31 17.09 -22.86 -16.40
C SER A 31 17.98 -21.65 -16.19
N SER A 32 18.54 -21.14 -17.29
CA SER A 32 19.37 -19.95 -17.27
C SER A 32 18.56 -18.85 -16.60
N ARG A 33 18.90 -18.50 -15.35
CA ARG A 33 18.19 -17.46 -14.63
C ARG A 33 18.22 -16.21 -15.50
N GLU A 34 17.03 -15.78 -15.90
CA GLU A 34 16.86 -14.59 -16.73
C GLU A 34 17.56 -13.42 -16.06
N ARG A 35 18.36 -12.68 -16.84
CA ARG A 35 19.11 -11.51 -16.39
C ARG A 35 18.63 -10.32 -17.20
N GLY A 36 18.43 -9.19 -16.53
CA GLY A 36 18.17 -7.92 -17.22
C GLY A 36 19.40 -7.42 -17.97
N ALA A 37 19.21 -6.38 -18.76
CA ALA A 37 20.23 -5.77 -19.61
C ALA A 37 21.46 -5.27 -18.83
N LEU A 38 21.27 -4.85 -17.57
CA LEU A 38 22.34 -4.48 -16.64
C LEU A 38 22.31 -5.39 -15.42
N ALA A 39 23.46 -5.95 -15.04
CA ALA A 39 23.57 -6.90 -13.93
C ALA A 39 23.46 -6.25 -12.53
N GLU A 40 23.65 -4.93 -12.44
CA GLU A 40 23.62 -4.15 -11.19
C GLU A 40 22.18 -3.82 -10.74
N LEU A 41 21.22 -3.87 -11.67
CA LEU A 41 19.82 -3.54 -11.40
C LEU A 41 18.96 -4.80 -11.25
N PRO A 42 17.93 -4.76 -10.39
CA PRO A 42 17.01 -5.87 -10.23
C PRO A 42 16.15 -6.06 -11.48
N LEU A 43 15.98 -7.32 -11.92
CA LEU A 43 15.02 -7.70 -12.96
C LEU A 43 13.61 -7.79 -12.35
N LEU A 44 12.64 -7.04 -12.89
CA LEU A 44 11.25 -7.13 -12.44
C LEU A 44 10.55 -8.35 -13.07
N GLN A 45 10.24 -9.34 -12.24
CA GLN A 45 9.57 -10.57 -12.63
C GLN A 45 8.05 -10.49 -12.43
N TYR A 46 7.29 -11.00 -13.40
CA TYR A 46 5.84 -11.20 -13.30
C TYR A 46 5.49 -12.66 -13.01
N SER A 47 4.50 -12.90 -12.14
CA SER A 47 3.97 -14.22 -11.83
C SER A 47 2.45 -14.26 -12.01
N ALA A 48 1.97 -15.13 -12.89
CA ALA A 48 0.54 -15.33 -13.10
C ALA A 48 -0.20 -15.96 -11.90
N ARG A 49 0.53 -16.50 -10.91
CA ARG A 49 -0.04 -17.13 -9.70
C ARG A 49 -0.25 -16.15 -8.54
N GLY A 50 0.24 -14.92 -8.66
CA GLY A 50 0.08 -13.86 -7.67
C GLY A 50 0.94 -12.67 -8.07
N ALA A 51 0.42 -11.45 -7.91
CA ALA A 51 1.14 -10.24 -8.28
C ALA A 51 2.49 -10.14 -7.55
N THR A 52 3.43 -9.40 -8.15
CA THR A 52 4.64 -8.97 -7.45
C THR A 52 4.20 -8.18 -6.20
N PRO A 53 4.74 -8.44 -4.99
CA PRO A 53 4.39 -7.65 -3.82
C PRO A 53 4.64 -6.17 -4.11
N ALA A 54 3.65 -5.29 -3.87
CA ALA A 54 3.73 -3.88 -4.27
C ALA A 54 5.01 -3.19 -3.76
N PHE A 55 5.49 -3.56 -2.57
CA PHE A 55 6.77 -3.09 -2.02
C PHE A 55 8.00 -3.43 -2.89
N ALA A 56 8.05 -4.63 -3.48
CA ALA A 56 9.12 -5.03 -4.39
C ALA A 56 9.06 -4.23 -5.71
N VAL A 57 7.86 -3.86 -6.17
CA VAL A 57 7.69 -2.95 -7.31
C VAL A 57 8.21 -1.55 -6.97
N VAL A 58 7.84 -0.99 -5.80
CA VAL A 58 8.38 0.30 -5.34
C VAL A 58 9.90 0.26 -5.21
N SER A 59 10.47 -0.79 -4.59
CA SER A 59 11.92 -0.95 -4.43
C SER A 59 12.65 -1.08 -5.78
N TRP A 60 12.01 -1.68 -6.78
CA TRP A 60 12.53 -1.75 -8.14
C TRP A 60 12.57 -0.35 -8.77
N PHE A 61 11.47 0.40 -8.70
CA PHE A 61 11.41 1.79 -9.19
C PHE A 61 12.47 2.68 -8.53
N SER A 62 12.62 2.65 -7.20
CA SER A 62 13.65 3.44 -6.51
C SER A 62 15.09 3.03 -6.89
N SER A 63 15.32 1.76 -7.25
CA SER A 63 16.63 1.30 -7.74
C SER A 63 16.91 1.86 -9.15
N MET A 64 15.91 1.81 -10.03
CA MET A 64 15.98 2.37 -11.39
C MET A 64 16.12 3.89 -11.36
N GLU A 65 15.37 4.57 -10.52
CA GLU A 65 15.42 6.01 -10.29
C GLU A 65 16.83 6.47 -9.90
N ASN A 66 17.41 5.87 -8.86
CA ASN A 66 18.76 6.23 -8.39
C ASN A 66 19.81 6.03 -9.49
N TYR A 67 19.72 4.93 -10.25
CA TYR A 67 20.60 4.68 -11.39
C TYR A 67 20.42 5.70 -12.52
N VAL A 68 19.18 6.02 -12.90
CA VAL A 68 18.89 7.00 -13.96
C VAL A 68 19.33 8.40 -13.53
N ARG A 69 19.07 8.82 -12.29
CA ARG A 69 19.56 10.10 -11.75
C ARG A 69 21.09 10.18 -11.78
N HIS A 70 21.80 9.07 -11.52
CA HIS A 70 23.27 9.05 -11.53
C HIS A 70 23.90 9.00 -12.94
N HIS A 71 23.33 8.22 -13.87
CA HIS A 71 23.96 7.94 -15.18
C HIS A 71 23.34 8.70 -16.36
N VAL A 72 22.10 9.19 -16.24
CA VAL A 72 21.34 9.83 -17.34
C VAL A 72 20.99 11.28 -16.99
N GLY A 73 20.69 11.56 -15.72
CA GLY A 73 20.41 12.89 -15.18
C GLY A 73 18.98 13.05 -14.66
N GLU A 74 18.51 14.30 -14.63
CA GLU A 74 17.26 14.73 -13.98
C GLU A 74 15.98 14.04 -14.51
N ILE A 75 16.03 13.46 -15.71
CA ILE A 75 14.92 12.62 -16.22
C ILE A 75 14.54 11.49 -15.27
N GLY A 76 15.42 11.05 -14.36
CA GLY A 76 15.11 10.04 -13.34
C GLY A 76 13.90 10.36 -12.46
N VAL A 77 13.50 11.63 -12.37
CA VAL A 77 12.27 12.08 -11.68
C VAL A 77 11.00 11.42 -12.25
N ILE A 78 10.98 10.94 -13.51
CA ILE A 78 9.83 10.20 -14.05
C ILE A 78 9.60 8.84 -13.35
N LEU A 79 10.59 8.34 -12.59
CA LEU A 79 10.51 7.10 -11.83
C LEU A 79 10.25 7.34 -10.34
N ASP A 80 10.16 8.61 -9.91
CA ASP A 80 9.89 8.99 -8.53
C ASP A 80 8.44 8.66 -8.18
N LEU A 81 8.26 7.70 -7.26
CA LEU A 81 6.96 7.27 -6.77
C LEU A 81 6.48 8.06 -5.53
N SER A 82 7.20 9.12 -5.13
CA SER A 82 6.83 10.01 -4.02
C SER A 82 5.54 10.79 -4.33
N ASP A 83 5.03 11.53 -3.34
CA ASP A 83 3.74 12.23 -3.43
C ASP A 83 3.67 13.31 -4.53
N CYS A 84 4.82 13.75 -5.06
CA CYS A 84 4.93 14.65 -6.21
C CYS A 84 4.36 14.05 -7.52
N GLY A 85 4.36 12.71 -7.61
CA GLY A 85 3.97 11.93 -8.78
C GLY A 85 5.01 11.91 -9.90
N MET A 86 4.99 10.84 -10.70
CA MET A 86 5.85 10.69 -11.87
C MET A 86 5.55 11.79 -12.89
N LYS A 87 6.52 12.67 -13.14
CA LYS A 87 6.38 13.82 -14.05
C LYS A 87 7.68 14.06 -14.80
N TYR A 88 7.56 14.55 -16.03
CA TYR A 88 8.73 15.05 -16.76
C TYR A 88 9.32 16.28 -16.06
N PRO A 89 10.67 16.42 -16.01
CA PRO A 89 11.28 17.70 -15.66
C PRO A 89 10.82 18.76 -16.67
N VAL A 90 10.39 19.91 -16.16
CA VAL A 90 9.97 21.03 -16.99
C VAL A 90 11.23 21.75 -17.47
N VAL A 91 11.37 21.87 -18.79
CA VAL A 91 12.38 22.75 -19.39
C VAL A 91 11.66 24.04 -19.72
N ASP A 92 11.64 24.95 -18.74
CA ASP A 92 10.99 26.24 -18.90
C ASP A 92 11.64 27.05 -20.03
N PRO A 93 10.85 27.83 -20.79
CA PRO A 93 11.43 28.79 -21.71
C PRO A 93 12.19 29.87 -20.92
N PRO A 94 13.33 30.35 -21.42
CA PRO A 94 14.08 31.42 -20.76
C PRO A 94 13.21 32.66 -20.58
N SER A 95 13.26 33.25 -19.38
CA SER A 95 12.38 34.36 -19.02
C SER A 95 12.83 35.69 -19.64
N VAL A 96 11.97 36.70 -19.66
CA VAL A 96 12.34 38.03 -20.21
C VAL A 96 13.48 38.66 -19.41
N GLU A 97 13.48 38.41 -18.10
CA GLU A 97 14.48 38.87 -17.14
C GLU A 97 15.86 38.23 -17.38
N GLU A 98 15.93 36.97 -17.84
CA GLU A 98 17.18 36.31 -18.23
C GLU A 98 17.86 36.99 -19.44
N PHE A 99 17.10 37.73 -20.24
CA PHE A 99 17.61 38.52 -21.37
C PHE A 99 17.94 39.98 -21.02
N THR A 100 17.52 40.49 -19.85
CA THR A 100 17.85 41.86 -19.41
C THR A 100 19.24 41.96 -18.77
N GLU A 101 19.87 43.13 -18.90
CA GLU A 101 21.23 43.41 -18.44
C GLU A 101 21.28 43.81 -16.96
N ASP A 102 22.17 43.17 -16.20
CA ASP A 102 22.82 43.80 -15.05
C ASP A 102 24.24 44.19 -15.48
N GLY A 103 24.62 45.47 -15.33
CA GLY A 103 26.03 45.89 -15.34
C GLY A 103 26.71 46.16 -16.69
N LEU A 104 25.96 46.50 -17.75
CA LEU A 104 26.54 46.96 -19.04
C LEU A 104 26.61 48.49 -19.18
N ASP A 105 26.31 49.23 -18.10
CA ASP A 105 26.52 50.67 -17.96
C ASP A 105 28.00 51.05 -18.16
N GLY A 106 28.31 51.64 -19.32
CA GLY A 106 29.65 52.16 -19.65
C GLY A 106 30.25 51.63 -20.95
N PHE A 107 29.63 50.64 -21.61
CA PHE A 107 30.04 50.21 -22.94
C PHE A 107 29.45 51.11 -24.04
N PRO A 108 30.16 51.30 -25.18
CA PRO A 108 29.57 51.89 -26.38
C PRO A 108 28.31 51.12 -26.80
N GLN A 109 27.26 51.84 -27.20
CA GLN A 109 25.93 51.26 -27.47
C GLN A 109 25.96 50.11 -28.50
N ASP A 110 26.77 50.24 -29.54
CA ASP A 110 26.96 49.18 -30.54
C ASP A 110 27.54 47.89 -29.94
N LEU A 111 28.51 48.02 -29.02
CA LEU A 111 29.17 46.89 -28.35
C LEU A 111 28.24 46.22 -27.32
N ALA A 112 27.48 47.01 -26.55
CA ALA A 112 26.45 46.48 -25.65
C ALA A 112 25.37 45.71 -26.45
N SER A 113 24.93 46.24 -27.59
CA SER A 113 23.96 45.56 -28.46
C SER A 113 24.50 44.22 -29.00
N LEU A 114 25.78 44.15 -29.35
CA LEU A 114 26.43 42.92 -29.83
C LEU A 114 26.52 41.88 -28.72
N ILE A 115 26.94 42.28 -27.52
CA ILE A 115 27.03 41.41 -26.33
C ILE A 115 25.65 40.82 -25.99
N ASN A 116 24.58 41.62 -26.03
CA ASN A 116 23.22 41.12 -25.84
C ASN A 116 22.80 40.09 -26.89
N VAL A 117 23.07 40.36 -28.16
CA VAL A 117 22.74 39.42 -29.24
C VAL A 117 23.47 38.09 -29.08
N GLU A 118 24.72 38.10 -28.60
CA GLU A 118 25.46 36.86 -28.27
C GLU A 118 24.92 36.16 -27.02
N ARG A 119 24.61 36.90 -25.94
CA ARG A 119 23.99 36.36 -24.72
C ARG A 119 22.64 35.70 -25.01
N VAL A 120 21.75 36.36 -25.75
CA VAL A 120 20.45 35.82 -26.18
C VAL A 120 20.64 34.53 -26.99
N LYS A 121 21.61 34.50 -27.92
CA LYS A 121 21.95 33.29 -28.69
C LYS A 121 22.43 32.16 -27.78
N MET A 122 23.27 32.44 -26.78
CA MET A 122 23.74 31.43 -25.81
C MET A 122 22.59 30.84 -24.99
N ILE A 123 21.72 31.69 -24.42
CA ILE A 123 20.56 31.27 -23.63
C ILE A 123 19.61 30.40 -24.46
N LEU A 124 19.26 30.84 -25.68
CA LEU A 124 18.42 30.06 -26.59
C LEU A 124 19.09 28.75 -27.02
N HIS A 125 20.42 28.76 -27.25
CA HIS A 125 21.17 27.53 -27.55
C HIS A 125 21.13 26.54 -26.40
N GLU A 126 21.29 27.00 -25.15
CA GLU A 126 21.22 26.14 -23.96
C GLU A 126 19.81 25.56 -23.77
N TYR A 127 18.75 26.36 -23.93
CA TYR A 127 17.37 25.89 -23.91
C TYR A 127 17.11 24.81 -24.98
N HIS A 128 17.52 25.06 -26.23
CA HIS A 128 17.37 24.07 -27.30
C HIS A 128 18.23 22.81 -27.09
N LYS A 129 19.40 22.95 -26.46
CA LYS A 129 20.24 21.83 -26.04
C LYS A 129 19.55 21.00 -24.97
N LYS A 130 19.10 21.60 -23.85
CA LYS A 130 18.33 20.93 -22.78
C LYS A 130 17.11 20.17 -23.34
N LYS A 131 16.38 20.76 -24.29
CA LYS A 131 15.24 20.12 -24.96
C LYS A 131 15.64 18.91 -25.82
N ARG A 132 16.78 18.96 -26.52
CA ARG A 132 17.32 17.82 -27.29
C ARG A 132 17.82 16.73 -26.36
N ASP A 133 18.62 17.10 -25.37
CA ASP A 133 19.21 16.19 -24.38
C ASP A 133 18.09 15.40 -23.67
N LEU A 134 17.01 16.07 -23.24
CA LEU A 134 15.83 15.41 -22.67
C LEU A 134 15.18 14.41 -23.64
N SER A 135 15.09 14.73 -24.93
CA SER A 135 14.54 13.83 -25.95
C SER A 135 15.39 12.57 -26.15
N GLU A 136 16.72 12.69 -26.12
CA GLU A 136 17.63 11.55 -26.19
C GLU A 136 17.61 10.71 -24.90
N GLN A 137 17.54 11.38 -23.75
CA GLN A 137 17.41 10.75 -22.45
C GLN A 137 16.13 9.91 -22.35
N LYS A 138 14.99 10.38 -22.89
CA LYS A 138 13.73 9.60 -22.92
C LYS A 138 13.90 8.22 -23.55
N ALA A 139 14.52 8.15 -24.73
CA ALA A 139 14.77 6.90 -25.42
C ALA A 139 15.71 5.97 -24.62
N LYS A 140 16.75 6.52 -23.97
CA LYS A 140 17.67 5.77 -23.10
C LYS A 140 16.93 5.18 -21.89
N VAL A 141 16.07 5.95 -21.22
CA VAL A 141 15.31 5.47 -20.05
C VAL A 141 14.24 4.46 -20.45
N TYR A 142 13.55 4.66 -21.57
CA TYR A 142 12.58 3.68 -22.09
C TYR A 142 13.24 2.31 -22.36
N ALA A 143 14.38 2.32 -23.07
CA ALA A 143 15.14 1.11 -23.35
C ALA A 143 15.66 0.43 -22.06
N LEU A 144 16.09 1.23 -21.07
CA LEU A 144 16.54 0.74 -19.77
C LEU A 144 15.40 0.06 -18.99
N ILE A 145 14.21 0.67 -18.94
CA ILE A 145 13.02 0.07 -18.32
C ILE A 145 12.69 -1.25 -19.00
N MET A 146 12.51 -1.26 -20.33
CA MET A 146 12.22 -2.47 -21.10
C MET A 146 13.26 -3.58 -20.89
N GLY A 147 14.55 -3.22 -20.83
CA GLY A 147 15.65 -4.16 -20.58
C GLY A 147 15.72 -4.72 -19.16
N GLN A 148 14.94 -4.19 -18.21
CA GLN A 148 14.85 -4.65 -16.81
C GLN A 148 13.48 -5.26 -16.46
N LEU A 149 12.65 -5.53 -17.46
CA LEU A 149 11.44 -6.34 -17.34
C LEU A 149 11.71 -7.76 -17.83
N SER A 150 11.23 -8.77 -17.10
CA SER A 150 11.30 -10.15 -17.59
C SER A 150 10.38 -10.37 -18.80
N ALA A 151 10.65 -11.40 -19.61
CA ALA A 151 9.80 -11.78 -20.73
C ALA A 151 8.34 -12.02 -20.28
N ALA A 152 8.14 -12.62 -19.09
CA ALA A 152 6.83 -12.80 -18.50
C ALA A 152 6.11 -11.48 -18.15
N SER A 153 6.87 -10.45 -17.74
CA SER A 153 6.39 -9.09 -17.48
C SER A 153 5.96 -8.41 -18.77
N ILE A 154 6.81 -8.46 -19.80
CA ILE A 154 6.52 -7.92 -21.14
C ILE A 154 5.27 -8.59 -21.73
N ASP A 155 5.15 -9.91 -21.62
CA ASP A 155 3.97 -10.65 -22.09
C ASP A 155 2.73 -10.44 -21.24
N ALA A 156 2.85 -9.99 -19.98
CA ALA A 156 1.72 -9.54 -19.17
C ALA A 156 1.23 -8.16 -19.64
N MET A 157 2.14 -7.20 -19.85
CA MET A 157 1.78 -5.88 -20.37
C MET A 157 1.08 -5.98 -21.73
N LYS A 158 1.60 -6.79 -22.67
CA LYS A 158 1.01 -7.03 -24.00
C LYS A 158 -0.45 -7.51 -24.01
N ARG A 159 -0.99 -7.99 -22.88
CA ARG A 159 -2.40 -8.42 -22.75
C ARG A 159 -3.35 -7.29 -22.36
N THR A 160 -2.81 -6.13 -22.00
CA THR A 160 -3.59 -4.93 -21.66
C THR A 160 -3.75 -4.02 -22.88
N GLU A 161 -4.91 -3.37 -23.00
CA GLU A 161 -5.20 -2.44 -24.09
C GLU A 161 -4.24 -1.23 -24.08
N GLN A 162 -3.88 -0.77 -22.87
CA GLN A 162 -2.88 0.28 -22.61
C GLN A 162 -1.52 0.03 -23.28
N TYR A 163 -1.11 -1.22 -23.50
CA TYR A 163 0.16 -1.52 -24.18
C TYR A 163 0.16 -1.08 -25.65
N ALA A 164 -0.97 -1.15 -26.36
CA ALA A 164 -1.07 -0.71 -27.74
C ALA A 164 -0.93 0.82 -27.86
N GLU A 165 -1.57 1.56 -26.96
CA GLU A 165 -1.48 3.02 -26.86
C GLU A 165 -0.07 3.47 -26.47
N MET A 166 0.56 2.79 -25.51
CA MET A 166 1.94 3.03 -25.09
C MET A 166 2.93 2.75 -26.23
N ALA A 167 2.77 1.64 -26.96
CA ALA A 167 3.61 1.30 -28.11
C ALA A 167 3.49 2.32 -29.27
N ALA A 168 2.32 2.92 -29.47
CA ALA A 168 2.12 4.00 -30.42
C ALA A 168 2.74 5.35 -29.95
N SER A 169 3.03 5.50 -28.65
CA SER A 169 3.48 6.76 -28.04
C SER A 169 4.98 7.04 -28.20
N ALA A 170 5.59 6.64 -29.32
CA ALA A 170 6.98 6.94 -29.68
C ALA A 170 8.03 6.66 -28.57
N ASN A 171 7.89 5.54 -27.87
CA ASN A 171 8.76 5.13 -26.75
C ASN A 171 8.76 6.09 -25.54
N ASP A 172 7.57 6.56 -25.12
CA ASP A 172 7.39 7.38 -23.92
C ASP A 172 7.69 6.59 -22.62
N PRO A 173 8.80 6.87 -21.89
CA PRO A 173 9.13 6.15 -20.66
C PRO A 173 8.17 6.41 -19.50
N LEU A 174 7.45 7.54 -19.48
CA LEU A 174 6.48 7.84 -18.42
C LEU A 174 5.26 6.92 -18.53
N LYS A 175 4.68 6.80 -19.73
CA LYS A 175 3.58 5.86 -19.99
C LYS A 175 4.00 4.40 -19.78
N LEU A 176 5.24 4.05 -20.09
CA LEU A 176 5.77 2.72 -19.79
C LEU A 176 5.87 2.49 -18.27
N ALA A 177 6.34 3.48 -17.50
CA ALA A 177 6.36 3.39 -16.03
C ALA A 177 4.95 3.22 -15.44
N GLU A 178 3.97 4.00 -15.90
CA GLU A 178 2.56 3.88 -15.51
C GLU A 178 2.00 2.48 -15.80
N LEU A 179 2.29 1.93 -16.99
CA LEU A 179 1.88 0.58 -17.37
C LEU A 179 2.56 -0.52 -16.54
N VAL A 180 3.85 -0.36 -16.21
CA VAL A 180 4.56 -1.28 -15.32
C VAL A 180 3.93 -1.27 -13.92
N LEU A 181 3.58 -0.09 -13.38
CA LEU A 181 2.85 0.01 -12.12
C LEU A 181 1.48 -0.68 -12.20
N SER A 182 0.68 -0.38 -13.23
CA SER A 182 -0.68 -0.92 -13.36
C SER A 182 -0.67 -2.45 -13.47
N VAL A 183 0.31 -3.04 -14.17
CA VAL A 183 0.42 -4.49 -14.35
C VAL A 183 1.06 -5.19 -13.15
N HIS A 184 2.10 -4.63 -12.52
CA HIS A 184 2.83 -5.32 -11.44
C HIS A 184 2.30 -5.08 -10.03
N MET A 185 1.67 -3.94 -9.76
CA MET A 185 1.02 -3.70 -8.46
C MET A 185 -0.37 -4.35 -8.37
N THR A 186 -0.88 -4.88 -9.49
CA THR A 186 -2.21 -5.49 -9.58
C THR A 186 -2.11 -6.89 -10.18
N ARG A 187 -3.25 -7.46 -10.60
CA ARG A 187 -3.29 -8.75 -11.29
C ARG A 187 -2.95 -8.65 -12.79
N GLY A 188 -2.80 -7.44 -13.35
CA GLY A 188 -2.62 -7.25 -14.79
C GLY A 188 -3.82 -7.76 -15.62
N SER A 189 -5.03 -7.71 -15.06
CA SER A 189 -6.26 -8.05 -15.76
C SER A 189 -6.62 -6.96 -16.76
N SER A 190 -7.20 -7.32 -17.91
CA SER A 190 -7.81 -6.34 -18.84
C SER A 190 -9.03 -5.64 -18.21
N ASP A 191 -9.78 -6.36 -17.37
CA ASP A 191 -10.89 -5.81 -16.59
C ASP A 191 -10.36 -4.98 -15.40
N PRO A 192 -10.63 -3.65 -15.34
CA PRO A 192 -10.12 -2.76 -14.30
C PRO A 192 -10.76 -3.03 -12.93
N VAL A 193 -12.02 -3.49 -12.88
CA VAL A 193 -12.73 -3.77 -11.63
C VAL A 193 -12.06 -4.93 -10.89
N LYS A 194 -11.55 -5.93 -11.62
CA LYS A 194 -10.74 -7.02 -11.04
C LYS A 194 -9.41 -6.53 -10.47
N ASN A 195 -8.80 -5.49 -11.06
CA ASN A 195 -7.57 -4.91 -10.54
C ASN A 195 -7.83 -4.07 -9.27
N GLN A 196 -8.93 -3.29 -9.25
CA GLN A 196 -9.43 -2.58 -8.06
C GLN A 196 -9.72 -3.54 -6.89
N GLN A 197 -10.54 -4.57 -7.14
CA GLN A 197 -10.85 -5.59 -6.14
C GLN A 197 -9.60 -6.28 -5.59
N TYR A 198 -8.63 -6.60 -6.46
CA TYR A 198 -7.37 -7.21 -6.05
C TYR A 198 -6.51 -6.27 -5.20
N ALA A 199 -6.36 -4.99 -5.57
CA ALA A 199 -5.60 -4.01 -4.80
C ALA A 199 -6.22 -3.81 -3.39
N CYS A 200 -7.55 -3.67 -3.33
CA CYS A 200 -8.31 -3.57 -2.09
C CYS A 200 -8.16 -4.84 -1.22
N GLU A 201 -8.22 -6.04 -1.82
CA GLU A 201 -7.97 -7.30 -1.12
C GLU A 201 -6.54 -7.38 -0.54
N MET A 202 -5.53 -7.00 -1.31
CA MET A 202 -4.14 -6.99 -0.83
C MET A 202 -3.94 -5.99 0.31
N TYR A 203 -4.53 -4.79 0.21
CA TYR A 203 -4.51 -3.80 1.28
C TYR A 203 -5.20 -4.31 2.56
N HIS A 204 -6.37 -4.95 2.44
CA HIS A 204 -7.05 -5.53 3.61
C HIS A 204 -6.27 -6.68 4.23
N ARG A 205 -5.71 -7.59 3.43
CA ARG A 205 -4.88 -8.72 3.89
C ARG A 205 -3.54 -8.30 4.50
N LEU A 206 -3.03 -7.10 4.20
CA LEU A 206 -1.76 -6.61 4.73
C LEU A 206 -1.74 -6.64 6.27
N ALA A 207 -0.79 -7.37 6.84
CA ALA A 207 -0.55 -7.47 8.27
C ALA A 207 0.96 -7.40 8.55
N VAL A 208 1.32 -6.97 9.76
CA VAL A 208 2.70 -6.99 10.25
C VAL A 208 3.15 -8.45 10.38
N GLU A 209 4.28 -8.80 9.79
CA GLU A 209 4.83 -10.16 9.84
C GLU A 209 5.68 -10.38 11.11
N PRO A 210 5.87 -11.64 11.57
CA PRO A 210 6.70 -11.91 12.74
C PRO A 210 8.15 -11.48 12.51
N GLY A 211 8.60 -10.46 13.24
CA GLY A 211 9.95 -9.90 13.12
C GLY A 211 10.06 -8.66 12.23
N ASP A 212 8.96 -8.19 11.62
CA ASP A 212 8.93 -6.91 10.90
C ASP A 212 9.39 -5.75 11.78
N LEU A 213 10.24 -4.88 11.22
CA LEU A 213 10.47 -3.55 11.75
C LEU A 213 9.34 -2.61 11.30
N ILE A 214 8.95 -1.64 12.13
CA ILE A 214 7.89 -0.68 11.80
C ILE A 214 8.16 0.09 10.49
N ALA A 215 9.42 0.38 10.17
CA ALA A 215 9.80 1.01 8.90
C ALA A 215 9.55 0.09 7.68
N GLN A 216 9.79 -1.23 7.83
CA GLN A 216 9.49 -2.21 6.77
C GLN A 216 7.98 -2.34 6.58
N PHE A 217 7.21 -2.45 7.68
CA PHE A 217 5.75 -2.48 7.63
C PHE A 217 5.16 -1.22 7.00
N ARG A 218 5.68 -0.03 7.36
CA ARG A 218 5.34 1.25 6.71
C ARG A 218 5.57 1.18 5.19
N GLY A 219 6.76 0.76 4.76
CA GLY A 219 7.07 0.62 3.33
C GLY A 219 6.09 -0.28 2.59
N ARG A 220 5.67 -1.40 3.20
CA ARG A 220 4.64 -2.29 2.63
C ARG A 220 3.24 -1.65 2.61
N PHE A 221 2.87 -0.91 3.66
CA PHE A 221 1.62 -0.17 3.75
C PHE A 221 1.53 0.91 2.66
N ASP A 222 2.51 1.82 2.60
CA ASP A 222 2.57 2.91 1.64
C ASP A 222 2.58 2.36 0.18
N ALA A 223 3.22 1.22 -0.06
CA ALA A 223 3.17 0.54 -1.35
C ALA A 223 1.78 -0.02 -1.70
N THR A 224 1.05 -0.61 -0.75
CA THR A 224 -0.35 -1.07 -1.00
C THR A 224 -1.34 0.07 -1.19
N VAL A 225 -1.18 1.19 -0.46
CA VAL A 225 -1.98 2.41 -0.67
C VAL A 225 -1.71 2.98 -2.06
N ARG A 226 -0.44 2.98 -2.52
CA ARG A 226 -0.09 3.39 -3.88
C ARG A 226 -0.66 2.45 -4.95
N ALA A 227 -0.70 1.14 -4.70
CA ALA A 227 -1.35 0.18 -5.59
C ALA A 227 -2.87 0.47 -5.76
N MET A 228 -3.57 0.84 -4.66
CA MET A 228 -4.96 1.30 -4.72
C MET A 228 -5.12 2.60 -5.53
N LYS A 229 -4.27 3.61 -5.30
CA LYS A 229 -4.29 4.86 -6.08
C LYS A 229 -4.08 4.60 -7.58
N ALA A 230 -3.17 3.69 -7.94
CA ALA A 230 -2.84 3.35 -9.34
C ALA A 230 -4.01 2.71 -10.12
N VAL A 231 -5.00 2.14 -9.43
CA VAL A 231 -6.24 1.58 -10.03
C VAL A 231 -7.47 2.48 -9.84
N GLY A 232 -7.28 3.69 -9.30
CA GLY A 232 -8.38 4.62 -9.00
C GLY A 232 -9.26 4.21 -7.81
N GLU A 233 -8.82 3.27 -6.97
CA GLU A 233 -9.56 2.86 -5.77
C GLU A 233 -9.43 3.93 -4.67
N PRO A 234 -10.52 4.39 -4.04
CA PRO A 234 -10.49 5.47 -3.06
C PRO A 234 -9.73 5.09 -1.77
N THR A 235 -8.58 5.70 -1.54
CA THR A 235 -7.74 5.44 -0.35
C THR A 235 -8.14 6.18 0.93
N GLY A 236 -9.15 7.05 0.87
CA GLY A 236 -9.64 7.82 2.02
C GLY A 236 -8.72 8.96 2.48
N ASP A 237 -9.16 9.64 3.55
CA ASP A 237 -8.44 10.72 4.24
C ASP A 237 -7.13 10.19 4.88
N PRO A 238 -5.99 10.92 4.82
CA PRO A 238 -4.79 10.65 5.63
C PRO A 238 -5.04 10.23 7.08
N LYS A 239 -6.02 10.83 7.78
CA LYS A 239 -6.41 10.46 9.15
C LYS A 239 -6.98 9.05 9.23
N ARG A 240 -7.79 8.65 8.23
CA ARG A 240 -8.34 7.29 8.15
C ARG A 240 -7.24 6.28 7.87
N LEU A 241 -6.28 6.60 6.98
CA LEU A 241 -5.10 5.77 6.74
C LEU A 241 -4.26 5.60 8.02
N ALA A 242 -4.09 6.65 8.83
CA ALA A 242 -3.39 6.56 10.11
C ALA A 242 -4.10 5.66 11.13
N ILE A 243 -5.44 5.73 11.22
CA ILE A 243 -6.25 4.83 12.05
C ILE A 243 -6.14 3.37 11.56
N GLU A 244 -6.22 3.14 10.25
CA GLU A 244 -6.13 1.79 9.67
C GLU A 244 -4.72 1.19 9.82
N PHE A 245 -3.66 2.00 9.67
CA PHE A 245 -2.28 1.64 9.98
C PHE A 245 -2.12 1.25 11.46
N THR A 246 -2.58 2.11 12.37
CA THR A 246 -2.55 1.87 13.82
C THR A 246 -3.30 0.59 14.21
N ARG A 247 -4.47 0.34 13.61
CA ARG A 247 -5.26 -0.88 13.81
C ARG A 247 -4.53 -2.13 13.32
N LYS A 248 -3.81 -2.06 12.19
CA LYS A 248 -2.97 -3.18 11.72
C LYS A 248 -1.79 -3.45 12.66
N LEU A 249 -1.20 -2.41 13.27
CA LEU A 249 -0.22 -2.57 14.35
C LEU A 249 -0.85 -3.17 15.62
N GLU A 250 -2.06 -2.77 16.01
CA GLU A 250 -2.78 -3.32 17.17
C GLU A 250 -3.10 -4.81 17.02
N LEU A 251 -3.49 -5.23 15.80
CA LEU A 251 -3.77 -6.62 15.47
C LEU A 251 -2.49 -7.48 15.37
N SER A 252 -1.31 -6.86 15.25
CA SER A 252 -0.03 -7.58 15.22
C SER A 252 0.36 -8.14 16.59
N GLY A 253 1.04 -9.29 16.61
CA GLY A 253 1.56 -9.84 17.88
C GLY A 253 2.62 -8.95 18.54
N GLY A 254 3.45 -8.27 17.74
CA GLY A 254 4.61 -7.51 18.22
C GLY A 254 4.29 -6.12 18.77
N TYR A 255 3.39 -5.37 18.12
CA TYR A 255 3.11 -3.97 18.49
C TYR A 255 1.85 -3.78 19.34
N ARG A 256 1.00 -4.79 19.49
CA ARG A 256 -0.28 -4.70 20.21
C ARG A 256 -0.20 -4.00 21.57
N GLN A 257 0.73 -4.42 22.43
CA GLN A 257 0.83 -3.87 23.78
C GLN A 257 1.19 -2.37 23.76
N THR A 258 2.14 -1.98 22.91
CA THR A 258 2.53 -0.59 22.66
C THR A 258 1.35 0.24 22.18
N ILE A 259 0.61 -0.22 21.16
CA ILE A 259 -0.54 0.51 20.62
C ILE A 259 -1.64 0.66 21.68
N VAL A 260 -1.98 -0.41 22.40
CA VAL A 260 -2.95 -0.35 23.49
C VAL A 260 -2.51 0.65 24.57
N GLN A 261 -1.23 0.68 24.95
CA GLN A 261 -0.72 1.66 25.93
C GLN A 261 -0.84 3.10 25.41
N LEU A 262 -0.41 3.37 24.17
CA LEU A 262 -0.49 4.69 23.54
C LEU A 262 -1.94 5.22 23.43
N MET A 263 -2.88 4.37 23.01
CA MET A 263 -4.30 4.72 22.91
C MET A 263 -4.91 5.04 24.28
N ASN A 264 -4.56 4.28 25.32
CA ASN A 264 -5.02 4.56 26.69
C ASN A 264 -4.41 5.85 27.26
N SER A 265 -3.20 6.23 26.83
CA SER A 265 -2.58 7.52 27.16
C SER A 265 -3.14 8.71 26.34
N ARG A 266 -4.18 8.48 25.50
CA ARG A 266 -4.81 9.50 24.64
C ARG A 266 -3.84 10.21 23.69
N VAL A 267 -2.75 9.55 23.29
CA VAL A 267 -1.80 10.10 22.31
C VAL A 267 -2.46 10.09 20.93
N SER A 268 -2.59 11.26 20.29
CA SER A 268 -3.13 11.34 18.93
C SER A 268 -2.11 10.88 17.90
N MET A 269 -2.59 10.14 16.90
CA MET A 269 -1.81 9.61 15.78
C MET A 269 -2.57 9.92 14.48
N ASP A 270 -2.76 11.20 14.19
CA ASP A 270 -3.55 11.69 13.04
C ASP A 270 -2.90 11.42 11.67
N THR A 271 -1.61 11.04 11.62
CA THR A 271 -0.90 10.69 10.38
C THR A 271 -0.08 9.41 10.55
N VAL A 272 0.18 8.71 9.43
CA VAL A 272 1.05 7.50 9.42
C VAL A 272 2.46 7.85 9.91
N ASP A 273 3.02 9.00 9.52
CA ASP A 273 4.31 9.50 10.03
C ASP A 273 4.31 9.71 11.55
N ALA A 274 3.25 10.30 12.11
CA ALA A 274 3.13 10.48 13.55
C ALA A 274 3.07 9.12 14.25
N ALA A 275 2.27 8.17 13.75
CA ALA A 275 2.17 6.82 14.29
C ALA A 275 3.53 6.08 14.24
N VAL A 276 4.24 6.13 13.11
CA VAL A 276 5.56 5.50 12.95
C VAL A 276 6.57 6.11 13.92
N ARG A 277 6.66 7.44 13.99
CA ARG A 277 7.55 8.14 14.91
C ARG A 277 7.25 7.74 16.36
N ILE A 278 6.02 7.94 16.82
CA ILE A 278 5.60 7.67 18.21
C ILE A 278 5.85 6.21 18.61
N VAL A 279 5.52 5.24 17.75
CA VAL A 279 5.70 3.81 18.06
C VAL A 279 7.17 3.39 18.00
N SER A 280 7.99 4.01 17.15
CA SER A 280 9.45 3.77 17.11
C SER A 280 10.20 4.40 18.29
N GLU A 281 9.74 5.57 18.75
CA GLU A 281 10.23 6.26 19.95
C GLU A 281 9.72 5.58 21.24
N TYR A 282 8.69 4.74 21.17
CA TYR A 282 8.15 3.94 22.28
C TYR A 282 9.09 2.79 22.69
N LYS A 283 10.30 3.15 23.09
CA LYS A 283 11.25 2.25 23.72
C LYS A 283 10.79 1.88 25.11
N THR A 284 10.42 0.61 25.26
CA THR A 284 10.98 -0.28 26.29
C THR A 284 11.26 0.39 27.64
N LEU A 285 10.22 0.85 28.34
CA LEU A 285 10.27 0.76 29.79
C LEU A 285 10.43 -0.75 30.09
N PRO A 286 11.51 -1.19 30.77
CA PRO A 286 11.56 -2.56 31.23
C PRO A 286 10.32 -2.76 32.07
N GLN A 287 9.46 -3.73 31.70
CA GLN A 287 8.43 -4.16 32.64
C GLN A 287 9.19 -4.56 33.90
N PRO A 288 8.87 -4.01 35.08
CA PRO A 288 9.45 -4.50 36.30
C PRO A 288 9.12 -5.99 36.32
N VAL A 289 10.16 -6.84 36.27
CA VAL A 289 10.01 -8.26 36.43
C VAL A 289 9.51 -8.41 37.85
N VAL A 290 8.19 -8.47 38.02
CA VAL A 290 7.56 -8.65 39.32
C VAL A 290 8.15 -9.95 39.83
N PRO A 291 8.99 -9.92 40.88
CA PRO A 291 9.57 -11.15 41.38
C PRO A 291 8.37 -11.99 41.80
N ARG A 292 8.20 -13.15 41.16
CA ARG A 292 7.26 -14.14 41.69
C ARG A 292 7.72 -14.38 43.11
N GLY A 293 6.90 -13.97 44.08
CA GLY A 293 7.11 -14.24 45.49
C GLY A 293 7.07 -15.74 45.71
N GLY A 294 8.18 -16.42 45.42
CA GLY A 294 8.42 -17.79 45.82
C GLY A 294 8.55 -17.76 47.32
N ILE A 295 7.42 -18.01 48.00
CA ILE A 295 7.35 -18.14 49.45
C ILE A 295 8.23 -19.33 49.82
N SER A 296 9.50 -19.03 50.15
CA SER A 296 10.46 -20.03 50.54
C SER A 296 10.18 -20.39 51.99
N PHE A 297 9.28 -21.36 52.19
CA PHE A 297 9.07 -21.94 53.50
C PHE A 297 10.38 -22.62 53.93
N LEU A 298 11.00 -22.07 54.98
CA LEU A 298 12.01 -22.78 55.75
C LEU A 298 11.34 -24.03 56.33
N VAL A 299 11.75 -25.22 55.89
CA VAL A 299 11.41 -26.46 56.56
C VAL A 299 12.59 -26.85 57.43
N GLU A 300 12.41 -26.64 58.73
CA GLU A 300 13.37 -27.03 59.76
C GLU A 300 13.39 -28.56 59.91
N ARG A 301 14.57 -29.11 60.18
CA ARG A 301 14.83 -30.56 60.14
C ARG A 301 14.47 -31.20 61.48
N GLY A 302 13.34 -31.92 61.54
CA GLY A 302 12.99 -32.84 62.63
C GLY A 302 13.09 -34.30 62.19
N THR A 303 13.65 -35.17 63.03
CA THR A 303 13.89 -36.61 62.79
C THR A 303 12.89 -37.52 63.53
N VAL A 304 13.01 -38.86 63.36
CA VAL A 304 12.25 -39.97 64.00
C VAL A 304 10.99 -40.35 63.17
N SER A 305 10.96 -41.47 62.42
CA SER A 305 10.69 -42.88 62.79
C SER A 305 9.26 -43.10 63.32
N ASP A 306 8.51 -44.16 63.00
CA ASP A 306 8.64 -45.30 62.06
C ASP A 306 7.21 -45.89 61.80
N ASP A 307 7.10 -46.91 60.94
CA ASP A 307 6.02 -47.94 60.91
C ASP A 307 4.56 -47.65 60.41
N ASP A 308 4.27 -48.27 59.26
CA ASP A 308 3.20 -49.29 59.04
C ASP A 308 1.90 -49.01 58.22
N HIS A 309 1.40 -50.13 57.66
CA HIS A 309 0.35 -50.42 56.66
C HIS A 309 -0.86 -49.49 56.42
N GLY A 310 -1.24 -49.39 55.13
CA GLY A 310 -2.51 -50.00 54.71
C GLY A 310 -3.62 -49.15 54.07
N GLU A 311 -3.92 -49.49 52.80
CA GLU A 311 -5.26 -49.47 52.16
C GLU A 311 -5.90 -48.13 51.67
N HIS A 312 -6.93 -48.29 50.83
CA HIS A 312 -7.44 -47.32 49.85
C HIS A 312 -8.33 -46.20 50.42
N THR A 313 -8.28 -45.03 49.79
CA THR A 313 -9.49 -44.26 49.40
C THR A 313 -9.18 -43.19 48.34
N GLU A 314 -9.81 -43.31 47.17
CA GLU A 314 -10.21 -42.13 46.38
C GLU A 314 -11.43 -41.47 47.07
N PRO A 315 -11.81 -40.18 46.81
CA PRO A 315 -11.71 -39.49 45.52
C PRO A 315 -11.46 -37.95 45.55
N THR A 316 -11.61 -37.36 44.36
CA THR A 316 -12.11 -35.98 44.06
C THR A 316 -11.15 -34.96 43.44
N THR A 317 -11.34 -34.79 42.13
CA THR A 317 -11.51 -33.50 41.42
C THR A 317 -10.60 -32.31 41.78
N LYS A 318 -9.76 -31.89 40.82
CA LYS A 318 -10.07 -30.77 39.89
C LYS A 318 -8.89 -30.47 38.96
N ARG A 319 -9.13 -30.54 37.64
CA ARG A 319 -8.32 -29.81 36.66
C ARG A 319 -8.68 -28.33 36.77
N GLU A 320 -7.76 -27.47 37.22
CA GLU A 320 -7.97 -26.03 37.14
C GLU A 320 -7.24 -25.35 35.98
N HIS A 321 -7.95 -24.38 35.45
CA HIS A 321 -7.82 -23.79 34.12
C HIS A 321 -6.47 -23.16 33.78
N SER A 322 -6.04 -23.41 32.55
CA SER A 322 -5.04 -22.61 31.86
C SER A 322 -5.49 -21.14 31.69
N LYS A 323 -4.75 -20.22 32.31
CA LYS A 323 -4.34 -18.90 31.76
C LYS A 323 -5.41 -18.15 30.93
N ARG A 324 -6.32 -17.44 31.59
CA ARG A 324 -7.00 -16.29 30.94
C ARG A 324 -5.98 -15.17 30.72
N LYS A 325 -5.97 -14.56 29.53
CA LYS A 325 -5.10 -13.43 29.20
C LYS A 325 -5.66 -12.17 29.89
N GLN A 326 -4.82 -11.41 30.60
CA GLN A 326 -5.23 -10.10 31.14
C GLN A 326 -5.56 -9.15 29.99
N ILE A 327 -6.75 -8.55 30.03
CA ILE A 327 -7.25 -7.58 29.05
C ILE A 327 -7.60 -6.30 29.82
N ARG A 328 -7.49 -5.14 29.17
CA ARG A 328 -7.76 -3.83 29.78
C ARG A 328 -9.20 -3.39 29.59
N CYS A 329 -9.80 -2.87 30.65
CA CYS A 329 -11.09 -2.21 30.64
C CYS A 329 -11.01 -0.81 29.99
N PHE A 330 -11.71 -0.60 28.87
CA PHE A 330 -11.86 0.72 28.22
C PHE A 330 -12.97 1.61 28.84
N GLY A 331 -13.44 1.29 30.05
CA GLY A 331 -14.37 2.12 30.83
C GLY A 331 -13.67 2.87 31.95
N CYS A 332 -12.91 2.13 32.78
CA CYS A 332 -12.22 2.64 33.96
C CYS A 332 -10.71 2.32 33.98
N GLY A 333 -10.15 1.75 32.90
CA GLY A 333 -8.70 1.66 32.65
C GLY A 333 -7.94 0.53 33.36
N LYS A 334 -8.59 -0.30 34.18
CA LYS A 334 -7.96 -1.37 34.99
C LYS A 334 -7.69 -2.65 34.17
N LEU A 335 -6.74 -3.47 34.62
CA LEU A 335 -6.09 -4.58 33.88
C LEU A 335 -6.40 -5.99 34.43
N GLU A 336 -7.65 -6.22 34.84
CA GLU A 336 -8.11 -7.53 35.35
C GLU A 336 -9.49 -7.94 34.80
N HIS A 337 -10.26 -6.96 34.35
CA HIS A 337 -11.64 -7.08 33.89
C HIS A 337 -11.84 -6.21 32.63
N ILE A 338 -12.95 -6.43 31.92
CA ILE A 338 -13.39 -5.58 30.80
C ILE A 338 -14.43 -4.55 31.28
N ARG A 339 -14.92 -3.68 30.38
CA ARG A 339 -15.75 -2.50 30.75
C ARG A 339 -17.02 -2.84 31.54
N ASP A 340 -17.60 -4.00 31.30
CA ASP A 340 -18.89 -4.43 31.88
C ASP A 340 -18.75 -4.98 33.31
N ASP A 341 -17.54 -5.37 33.71
CA ASP A 341 -17.18 -5.90 35.03
C ASP A 341 -16.50 -4.81 35.91
N CYS A 342 -16.61 -3.52 35.56
CA CYS A 342 -15.91 -2.46 36.27
C CYS A 342 -16.56 -2.15 37.64
N PRO A 343 -15.82 -2.22 38.77
CA PRO A 343 -16.36 -2.01 40.13
C PRO A 343 -16.70 -0.55 40.47
N GLN A 344 -16.78 0.35 39.49
CA GLN A 344 -17.19 1.75 39.65
C GLN A 344 -18.11 2.16 38.48
N PRO A 345 -19.36 1.66 38.43
CA PRO A 345 -20.29 1.93 37.32
C PRO A 345 -20.77 3.39 37.28
N ASP A 346 -20.89 4.07 38.42
CA ASP A 346 -21.54 5.38 38.54
C ASP A 346 -20.89 6.48 37.68
N MET A 347 -19.55 6.48 37.54
CA MET A 347 -18.88 7.41 36.62
C MET A 347 -19.15 7.09 35.14
N VAL A 348 -19.41 5.82 34.81
CA VAL A 348 -19.76 5.39 33.44
C VAL A 348 -21.20 5.80 33.12
N GLU A 349 -22.13 5.66 34.07
CA GLU A 349 -23.50 6.15 33.91
C GLU A 349 -23.57 7.68 33.81
N ALA A 350 -22.81 8.42 34.63
CA ALA A 350 -22.74 9.87 34.56
C ALA A 350 -22.27 10.37 33.17
N LEU A 351 -21.14 9.83 32.67
CA LEU A 351 -20.61 10.17 31.34
C LEU A 351 -21.55 9.75 30.20
N ASN A 352 -22.20 8.58 30.30
CA ASN A 352 -23.16 8.15 29.30
C ASN A 352 -24.41 9.06 29.28
N LYS A 353 -24.86 9.53 30.45
CA LYS A 353 -26.00 10.46 30.58
C LYS A 353 -25.68 11.83 29.99
N GLU A 354 -24.50 12.39 30.24
CA GLU A 354 -24.05 13.63 29.59
C GLU A 354 -23.99 13.51 28.05
N VAL A 355 -23.51 12.38 27.53
CA VAL A 355 -23.44 12.12 26.09
C VAL A 355 -24.85 12.01 25.47
N GLU A 356 -25.80 11.35 26.12
CA GLU A 356 -27.18 11.28 25.62
C GLU A 356 -27.92 12.62 25.74
N ASP A 357 -27.73 13.39 26.81
CA ASP A 357 -28.27 14.76 26.91
C ASP A 357 -27.72 15.67 25.80
N MET A 358 -26.44 15.52 25.44
CA MET A 358 -25.82 16.24 24.33
C MET A 358 -26.41 15.82 22.96
N LYS A 359 -26.64 14.52 22.73
CA LYS A 359 -27.33 14.01 21.53
C LYS A 359 -28.78 14.49 21.46
N GLN A 360 -29.49 14.56 22.58
CA GLN A 360 -30.86 15.05 22.62
C GLN A 360 -30.96 16.56 22.31
N LYS A 361 -30.00 17.37 22.78
CA LYS A 361 -29.89 18.79 22.39
C LYS A 361 -29.70 18.92 20.88
N LEU A 362 -28.71 18.22 20.30
CA LEU A 362 -28.44 18.24 18.86
C LEU A 362 -29.66 17.78 18.02
N LYS A 363 -30.42 16.77 18.47
CA LYS A 363 -31.66 16.36 17.81
C LYS A 363 -32.78 17.42 17.89
N LYS A 364 -32.90 18.14 19.01
CA LYS A 364 -33.87 19.25 19.15
C LYS A 364 -33.50 20.44 18.26
N ASP A 365 -32.22 20.79 18.18
CA ASP A 365 -31.75 21.88 17.32
C ASP A 365 -31.85 21.54 15.82
N SER A 366 -31.56 20.28 15.45
CA SER A 366 -31.84 19.75 14.11
C SER A 366 -33.33 19.83 13.75
N LYS A 367 -34.23 19.41 14.65
CA LYS A 367 -35.68 19.47 14.43
C LYS A 367 -36.20 20.92 14.34
N ARG A 368 -35.63 21.86 15.11
CA ARG A 368 -35.93 23.30 14.97
C ARG A 368 -35.56 23.83 13.59
N ARG A 369 -34.35 23.52 13.09
CA ARG A 369 -33.90 23.93 11.75
C ARG A 369 -34.75 23.32 10.63
N GLY A 370 -35.10 22.03 10.72
CA GLY A 370 -35.97 21.37 9.75
C GLY A 370 -37.38 21.98 9.68
N MET A 371 -37.92 22.48 10.79
CA MET A 371 -39.24 23.11 10.83
C MET A 371 -39.26 24.56 10.31
N THR A 372 -38.10 25.16 10.03
CA THR A 372 -38.00 26.51 9.43
C THR A 372 -37.93 26.46 7.90
N GLN A 373 -37.89 25.27 7.29
CA GLN A 373 -37.70 25.08 5.84
C GLN A 373 -38.94 24.48 5.14
N VAL A 374 -40.09 24.43 5.84
CA VAL A 374 -41.39 24.02 5.28
C VAL A 374 -42.37 25.16 5.52
N GLY A 375 -42.28 26.20 4.67
CA GLY A 375 -43.06 27.43 4.86
C GLY A 375 -42.77 28.55 3.87
N PHE A 376 -42.42 28.25 2.62
CA PHE A 376 -42.39 29.18 1.48
C PHE A 376 -42.44 28.36 0.18
N ALA A 377 -43.66 28.16 -0.36
CA ALA A 377 -43.88 27.47 -1.64
C ALA A 377 -45.29 27.75 -2.22
N GLU A 378 -45.79 28.98 -2.11
CA GLU A 378 -46.90 29.50 -2.93
C GLU A 378 -46.55 30.95 -3.36
N ASP A 379 -47.12 31.39 -4.50
CA ASP A 379 -47.14 32.73 -5.10
C ASP A 379 -45.88 33.32 -5.78
N GLU A 380 -45.84 33.21 -7.12
CA GLU A 380 -45.80 34.29 -8.16
C GLU A 380 -45.70 33.62 -9.55
N GLU A 381 -46.75 33.60 -10.38
CA GLU A 381 -47.11 34.64 -11.39
C GLU A 381 -45.88 35.18 -12.16
N SER A 382 -45.61 34.68 -13.37
CA SER A 382 -46.22 35.04 -14.66
C SER A 382 -45.75 36.38 -15.25
N LEU A 383 -44.94 36.33 -16.32
CA LEU A 383 -44.97 37.31 -17.40
C LEU A 383 -44.66 36.63 -18.74
N ASP A 384 -45.45 36.98 -19.75
CA ASP A 384 -45.52 36.35 -21.07
C ASP A 384 -44.59 36.98 -22.14
N ALA A 385 -44.56 36.30 -23.29
CA ALA A 385 -44.28 36.81 -24.64
C ALA A 385 -42.81 37.05 -25.08
N ALA A 386 -42.43 36.84 -26.35
CA ALA A 386 -43.05 36.05 -27.44
C ALA A 386 -42.08 35.91 -28.64
N SER A 387 -42.21 34.80 -29.41
CA SER A 387 -41.74 34.59 -30.81
C SER A 387 -40.21 34.74 -31.09
N THR A 388 -39.59 34.17 -32.13
CA THR A 388 -40.05 33.75 -33.48
C THR A 388 -39.29 32.51 -34.01
N SER A 389 -40.07 31.58 -34.60
CA SER A 389 -39.89 30.84 -35.90
C SER A 389 -38.53 30.32 -36.42
N GLU A 390 -38.58 29.11 -36.99
CA GLU A 390 -38.00 28.65 -38.29
C GLU A 390 -36.62 29.23 -38.70
N SER A 391 -35.56 28.47 -38.96
CA SER A 391 -35.46 27.27 -39.82
C SER A 391 -34.24 26.42 -39.38
N GLU A 392 -33.87 25.28 -39.99
CA GLU A 392 -34.32 24.62 -41.23
C GLU A 392 -34.35 23.10 -41.02
#